data_AF-A0A8H2VKU0-F1
#
_entry.id   AF-A0A8H2VKU0-F1
#
_cell.length_a   1.000
_cell.length_b   1.000
_cell.length_c   1.000
_cell.angle_alpha   90.00
_cell.angle_beta   90.00
_cell.angle_gamma   90.00
#
_symmetry.space_group_name_H-M   'P 1'
#
loop_
_entity.id
_entity.type
_entity.pdbx_description
1 polymer ?
#
loop_
_entity_poly.entity_id
_entity_poly.type
_entity_poly.pdbx_seq_one_letter_code
_entity_poly.pdbx_strand_id
1 'polypeptide(L)'
;MTDLISDPVSNKRTFAIGDERDEVPVVKDQANGDNFPSKRLKYEAANENSSSEDSDVMIRNSVGPLDTEEDERNKHEIEPVVQPLRIARDRESNKYIYPEVDREATMTARRYLKHYGLQKFLDAYLPQELNSLYIHYLIRMLGFEVKERELVEKVNEHLIDTSETKEENLTFSNIDDPLEKKYVVRLIKDLQKAINKVLSTRLRLTNFYTVDHFVERLQSARNILVLTGAGVSTSLGIPDFRSSQGFYSKVKHLGLDDPQDVFNMDIFMQDPSIFYNIAHMVLPPDNIYSPLHSFIKMLQDKGKLLRNYTQNIDNLESNAGIEADKLVQCHGSFATASCITCHWQLPGSHIFENIRKRELPLCPYCYQKRREYFPTMTSKENEESQLDRSFSSAPVSKSYGVLKPDITFFGEALPSKFHKTIRKDITKCDLLICIGTSLKVAPVSEIVNMIPANVPQILINRDPVKHAEFDLNLLGYCDDVAALVAQKSRWEIPHEKWTTLKDQKFLYEEIDKGTYKVEAQ
;
A
#
# COMPACT_ATOMS: atom_id res chain seq x y z
N MET A 1 -33.34 -3.97 9.48
CA MET A 1 -32.53 -3.64 8.27
C MET A 1 -31.08 -3.42 8.65
N THR A 2 -30.82 -2.64 9.71
CA THR A 2 -29.57 -2.65 10.49
C THR A 2 -29.03 -4.07 10.71
N ASP A 3 -29.85 -5.00 11.23
CA ASP A 3 -29.43 -6.41 11.45
C ASP A 3 -29.11 -7.22 10.18
N LEU A 4 -29.65 -6.82 9.03
CA LEU A 4 -29.39 -7.47 7.73
C LEU A 4 -28.16 -6.87 7.02
N ILE A 5 -27.75 -5.68 7.43
CA ILE A 5 -26.60 -4.95 6.89
C ILE A 5 -25.37 -5.17 7.80
N SER A 6 -25.57 -5.44 9.09
CA SER A 6 -24.54 -5.52 10.13
C SER A 6 -23.78 -6.84 10.25
N ASP A 7 -23.90 -7.78 9.31
CA ASP A 7 -22.99 -8.94 9.27
C ASP A 7 -22.63 -9.34 7.82
N PRO A 8 -21.35 -9.68 7.55
CA PRO A 8 -20.47 -10.43 8.44
C PRO A 8 -19.22 -9.65 8.84
N VAL A 9 -19.14 -9.17 10.09
CA VAL A 9 -17.85 -8.77 10.71
C VAL A 9 -17.50 -9.77 11.82
N SER A 10 -17.60 -11.06 11.49
CA SER A 10 -16.80 -12.11 12.10
C SER A 10 -16.16 -13.00 11.04
N ASN A 11 -15.48 -12.37 10.07
CA ASN A 11 -14.45 -13.05 9.29
C ASN A 11 -13.18 -12.20 9.30
N LYS A 12 -12.60 -12.05 10.51
CA LYS A 12 -11.15 -11.92 10.61
C LYS A 12 -10.58 -13.18 9.95
N ARG A 13 -9.98 -13.05 8.77
CA ARG A 13 -8.95 -13.99 8.33
C ARG A 13 -7.78 -13.83 9.30
N THR A 14 -7.87 -14.49 10.44
CA THR A 14 -6.70 -15.01 11.14
C THR A 14 -6.09 -16.05 10.21
N PHE A 15 -4.90 -15.76 9.69
CA PHE A 15 -4.02 -16.82 9.24
C PHE A 15 -3.71 -17.68 10.46
N ALA A 16 -4.38 -18.82 10.59
CA ALA A 16 -4.00 -19.87 11.50
C ALA A 16 -2.74 -20.51 10.94
N ILE A 17 -1.62 -20.31 11.61
CA ILE A 17 -0.45 -21.18 11.50
C ILE A 17 -0.88 -22.48 12.17
N GLY A 18 -1.11 -23.52 11.37
CA GLY A 18 -1.35 -24.86 11.87
C GLY A 18 -0.09 -25.37 12.56
N ASP A 19 -0.13 -25.43 13.89
CA ASP A 19 0.83 -26.15 14.72
C ASP A 19 0.26 -27.57 14.86
N GLU A 20 0.44 -28.41 13.84
CA GLU A 20 0.21 -29.85 13.96
C GLU A 20 1.32 -30.44 14.83
N ARG A 21 1.06 -30.52 16.14
CA ARG A 21 1.79 -31.41 17.04
C ARG A 21 1.04 -32.73 17.06
N ASP A 22 1.50 -33.66 16.24
CA ASP A 22 1.15 -35.07 16.38
C ASP A 22 1.64 -35.59 17.74
N GLU A 23 0.68 -36.00 18.57
CA GLU A 23 0.90 -36.82 19.75
C GLU A 23 1.43 -38.19 19.32
N VAL A 24 2.71 -38.46 19.61
CA VAL A 24 3.28 -39.81 19.53
C VAL A 24 3.26 -40.44 20.93
N PRO A 25 2.78 -41.68 21.10
CA PRO A 25 2.53 -42.27 22.41
C PRO A 25 3.82 -42.62 23.16
N VAL A 26 3.74 -42.44 24.47
CA VAL A 26 4.71 -42.88 25.48
C VAL A 26 4.92 -44.39 25.39
N VAL A 27 6.15 -44.81 25.07
CA VAL A 27 6.64 -46.16 25.34
C VAL A 27 7.75 -46.06 26.38
N LYS A 28 7.52 -46.71 27.52
CA LYS A 28 8.53 -46.95 28.55
C LYS A 28 9.47 -48.06 28.11
N ASP A 29 10.72 -47.90 28.53
CA ASP A 29 11.66 -48.93 29.01
C ASP A 29 13.03 -49.07 28.31
N GLN A 30 14.01 -48.98 29.22
CA GLN A 30 15.27 -49.70 29.34
C GLN A 30 16.61 -49.04 28.93
N ALA A 31 17.42 -48.95 29.98
CA ALA A 31 18.78 -48.48 30.12
C ALA A 31 19.82 -49.22 29.27
N ASN A 32 20.88 -48.49 28.92
CA ASN A 32 22.32 -48.80 29.01
C ASN A 32 23.02 -47.54 28.47
N GLY A 33 23.88 -46.79 29.18
CA GLY A 33 25.01 -47.22 30.00
C GLY A 33 26.28 -47.16 29.15
N ASP A 34 26.95 -45.99 29.06
CA ASP A 34 28.43 -45.87 29.17
C ASP A 34 29.00 -44.46 28.86
N ASN A 35 29.58 -43.87 29.91
CA ASN A 35 30.86 -43.13 30.04
C ASN A 35 31.37 -42.04 29.05
N PHE A 36 31.28 -40.77 29.52
CA PHE A 36 32.32 -39.69 29.70
C PHE A 36 33.51 -39.47 28.71
N PRO A 37 34.17 -38.26 28.64
CA PRO A 37 34.02 -37.07 29.49
C PRO A 37 33.95 -35.67 28.82
N SER A 38 33.30 -34.79 29.58
CA SER A 38 33.45 -33.35 29.80
C SER A 38 34.76 -32.65 29.37
N LYS A 39 34.63 -31.49 28.71
CA LYS A 39 35.37 -30.26 29.06
C LYS A 39 34.49 -29.03 28.90
N ARG A 40 34.02 -28.52 30.05
CA ARG A 40 33.47 -27.17 30.26
C ARG A 40 34.57 -26.13 30.06
N LEU A 41 34.24 -25.02 29.38
CA LEU A 41 34.71 -23.69 29.75
C LEU A 41 33.49 -22.76 29.80
N LYS A 42 33.32 -22.15 30.97
CA LYS A 42 32.24 -21.27 31.39
C LYS A 42 32.50 -19.83 30.92
N TYR A 43 31.44 -19.09 30.61
CA TYR A 43 31.21 -17.69 30.98
C TYR A 43 29.67 -17.48 30.89
N GLU A 44 28.93 -17.72 31.97
CA GLU A 44 28.43 -16.71 32.92
C GLU A 44 27.57 -15.61 32.26
N ALA A 45 26.29 -15.94 32.07
CA ALA A 45 25.21 -14.97 31.96
C ALA A 45 24.61 -14.78 33.36
N ALA A 46 24.61 -13.55 33.85
CA ALA A 46 23.86 -13.15 35.03
C ALA A 46 22.36 -13.22 34.68
N ASN A 47 21.66 -13.95 35.53
CA ASN A 47 20.24 -14.24 35.48
C ASN A 47 19.61 -13.45 36.62
N GLU A 48 18.61 -12.60 36.34
CA GLU A 48 17.64 -12.24 37.37
C GLU A 48 16.22 -12.47 36.84
N ASN A 49 15.62 -13.46 37.50
CA ASN A 49 14.26 -13.95 37.46
C ASN A 49 13.18 -12.86 37.44
N SER A 50 12.06 -13.16 36.75
CA SER A 50 10.79 -13.36 37.46
C SER A 50 9.72 -14.00 36.57
N SER A 51 9.28 -15.18 36.99
CA SER A 51 7.91 -15.71 36.96
C SER A 51 7.05 -15.52 35.70
N SER A 52 6.90 -16.65 35.00
CA SER A 52 5.79 -17.03 34.15
C SER A 52 4.45 -17.07 34.90
N GLU A 53 3.48 -16.28 34.43
CA GLU A 53 2.07 -16.65 34.47
C GLU A 53 1.56 -16.61 33.02
N ASP A 54 1.19 -17.80 32.53
CA ASP A 54 0.46 -17.98 31.29
C ASP A 54 -0.94 -17.39 31.44
N SER A 55 -1.30 -16.46 30.56
CA SER A 55 -2.69 -16.15 30.28
C SER A 55 -2.83 -15.85 28.78
N ASP A 56 -3.44 -16.79 28.07
CA ASP A 56 -4.06 -16.60 26.77
C ASP A 56 -4.97 -15.36 26.80
N VAL A 57 -4.60 -14.30 26.08
CA VAL A 57 -5.47 -13.15 25.85
C VAL A 57 -5.72 -13.01 24.35
N MET A 58 -6.91 -13.47 23.96
CA MET A 58 -7.52 -13.15 22.67
C MET A 58 -7.52 -11.64 22.43
N ILE A 59 -6.94 -11.23 21.30
CA ILE A 59 -6.95 -9.84 20.83
C ILE A 59 -8.39 -9.47 20.39
N ARG A 60 -9.17 -8.95 21.35
CA ARG A 60 -10.35 -8.13 21.07
C ARG A 60 -9.85 -6.73 20.66
N ASN A 61 -10.31 -6.28 19.50
CA ASN A 61 -10.19 -4.87 19.12
C ASN A 61 -11.14 -4.07 20.03
N SER A 62 -10.61 -3.58 21.13
CA SER A 62 -11.24 -2.55 21.95
C SER A 62 -10.22 -1.42 22.07
N VAL A 63 -10.21 -0.54 21.07
CA VAL A 63 -9.68 0.81 21.27
C VAL A 63 -10.80 1.54 22.02
N GLY A 64 -10.73 1.47 23.34
CA GLY A 64 -11.43 2.44 24.19
C GLY A 64 -10.74 3.80 24.06
N PRO A 65 -11.45 4.91 24.26
CA PRO A 65 -10.86 6.23 24.21
C PRO A 65 -9.86 6.36 25.37
N LEU A 66 -8.61 6.72 25.06
CA LEU A 66 -7.63 7.10 26.07
C LEU A 66 -7.75 8.60 26.30
N ASP A 67 -8.15 8.95 27.52
CA ASP A 67 -8.24 10.30 28.04
C ASP A 67 -6.91 11.05 27.86
N THR A 68 -6.94 12.08 27.01
CA THR A 68 -5.98 13.18 27.05
C THR A 68 -6.78 14.45 27.30
N GLU A 69 -6.50 15.11 28.42
CA GLU A 69 -7.21 16.29 28.96
C GLU A 69 -7.18 17.55 28.05
N GLU A 70 -6.74 17.44 26.79
CA GLU A 70 -6.83 18.49 25.78
C GLU A 70 -8.03 18.33 24.81
N ASP A 71 -8.75 17.20 24.84
CA ASP A 71 -9.83 16.87 23.88
C ASP A 71 -11.24 17.35 24.31
N GLU A 72 -11.40 17.93 25.50
CA GLU A 72 -12.72 18.34 26.01
C GLU A 72 -13.24 19.68 25.43
N ARG A 73 -12.44 20.42 24.65
CA ARG A 73 -12.85 21.71 24.09
C ARG A 73 -13.54 21.66 22.72
N ASN A 74 -13.73 20.48 22.13
CA ASN A 74 -14.41 20.32 20.83
C ASN A 74 -15.71 19.49 20.88
N LYS A 75 -16.25 19.19 22.07
CA LYS A 75 -17.58 18.56 22.20
C LYS A 75 -18.67 19.62 22.09
N HIS A 76 -19.08 19.93 20.85
CA HIS A 76 -20.45 20.25 20.42
C HIS A 76 -20.41 20.79 18.98
N GLU A 77 -19.91 20.01 18.02
CA GLU A 77 -20.45 20.16 16.66
C GLU A 77 -21.89 19.65 16.71
N ILE A 78 -22.84 20.56 16.46
CA ILE A 78 -24.26 20.23 16.38
C ILE A 78 -24.42 19.22 15.24
N GLU A 79 -24.87 18.01 15.56
CA GLU A 79 -25.16 16.97 14.55
C GLU A 79 -26.12 17.59 13.51
N PRO A 80 -25.72 17.64 12.22
CA PRO A 80 -26.52 18.32 11.23
C PRO A 80 -27.88 17.63 11.13
N VAL A 81 -28.95 18.40 11.17
CA VAL A 81 -30.31 17.87 11.03
C VAL A 81 -30.48 17.39 9.60
N VAL A 82 -30.29 16.09 9.38
CA VAL A 82 -30.59 15.43 8.12
C VAL A 82 -32.05 15.02 8.13
N GLN A 83 -32.78 15.38 7.08
CA GLN A 83 -34.14 14.86 6.90
C GLN A 83 -34.05 13.46 6.29
N PRO A 84 -34.76 12.46 6.83
CA PRO A 84 -34.82 11.14 6.24
C PRO A 84 -35.28 11.21 4.79
N LEU A 85 -34.75 10.31 3.96
CA LEU A 85 -35.13 10.22 2.55
C LEU A 85 -36.64 9.98 2.45
N ARG A 86 -37.28 10.67 1.51
CA ARG A 86 -38.71 10.52 1.22
C ARG A 86 -38.89 10.25 -0.26
N ILE A 87 -39.36 9.05 -0.56
CA ILE A 87 -39.73 8.66 -1.92
C ILE A 87 -41.24 8.87 -2.03
N ALA A 88 -41.67 9.75 -2.92
CA ALA A 88 -43.09 9.99 -3.14
C ALA A 88 -43.70 8.85 -3.97
N ARG A 89 -44.99 8.58 -3.79
CA ARG A 89 -45.77 7.66 -4.62
C ARG A 89 -46.92 8.42 -5.25
N ASP A 90 -47.10 8.23 -6.54
CA ASP A 90 -48.25 8.74 -7.27
C ASP A 90 -49.48 7.85 -7.03
N ARG A 91 -50.61 8.46 -6.62
CA ARG A 91 -51.85 7.73 -6.31
C ARG A 91 -52.54 7.16 -7.55
N GLU A 92 -52.33 7.74 -8.72
CA GLU A 92 -53.00 7.30 -9.96
C GLU A 92 -52.28 6.11 -10.60
N SER A 93 -50.98 6.25 -10.87
CA SER A 93 -50.15 5.21 -11.50
C SER A 93 -49.68 4.14 -10.53
N ASN A 94 -49.75 4.42 -9.22
CA ASN A 94 -49.24 3.56 -8.17
C ASN A 94 -47.70 3.37 -8.19
N LYS A 95 -46.99 4.25 -8.91
CA LYS A 95 -45.53 4.25 -9.07
C LYS A 95 -44.85 5.25 -8.14
N TYR A 96 -43.54 5.11 -7.99
CA TYR A 96 -42.71 5.91 -7.09
C TYR A 96 -41.88 6.95 -7.85
N ILE A 97 -41.58 8.06 -7.17
CA ILE A 97 -40.81 9.18 -7.66
C ILE A 97 -39.58 9.36 -6.78
N TYR A 98 -38.40 9.32 -7.41
CA TYR A 98 -37.14 9.58 -6.72
C TYR A 98 -36.88 11.08 -6.68
N PRO A 99 -36.52 11.63 -5.51
CA PRO A 99 -35.99 12.98 -5.46
C PRO A 99 -34.68 13.06 -6.25
N GLU A 100 -34.44 14.20 -6.90
CA GLU A 100 -33.17 14.46 -7.56
C GLU A 100 -32.01 14.41 -6.56
N VAL A 101 -30.90 13.81 -7.00
CA VAL A 101 -29.67 13.71 -6.21
C VAL A 101 -28.61 14.51 -6.93
N ASP A 102 -28.28 15.67 -6.37
CA ASP A 102 -27.16 16.46 -6.86
C ASP A 102 -25.82 16.00 -6.24
N ARG A 103 -24.72 16.56 -6.75
CA ARG A 103 -23.37 16.21 -6.30
C ARG A 103 -23.12 16.62 -4.85
N GLU A 104 -23.73 17.70 -4.37
CA GLU A 104 -23.50 18.19 -3.00
C GLU A 104 -24.22 17.30 -1.98
N ALA A 105 -25.44 16.85 -2.28
CA ALA A 105 -26.19 15.89 -1.49
C ALA A 105 -25.41 14.56 -1.37
N THR A 106 -24.85 14.06 -2.47
CA THR A 106 -23.99 12.87 -2.44
C THR A 106 -22.75 13.07 -1.55
N MET A 107 -22.06 14.20 -1.68
CA MET A 107 -20.87 14.47 -0.88
C MET A 107 -21.22 14.65 0.61
N THR A 108 -22.35 15.28 0.92
CA THR A 108 -22.87 15.42 2.29
C THR A 108 -23.18 14.06 2.90
N ALA A 109 -23.87 13.18 2.17
CA ALA A 109 -24.15 11.81 2.62
C ALA A 109 -22.87 11.00 2.87
N ARG A 110 -21.89 11.08 1.98
CA ARG A 110 -20.59 10.41 2.16
C ARG A 110 -19.81 10.93 3.36
N ARG A 111 -19.82 12.26 3.60
CA ARG A 111 -19.20 12.87 4.79
C ARG A 111 -19.90 12.41 6.07
N TYR A 112 -21.23 12.42 6.08
CA TYR A 112 -22.01 11.95 7.23
C TYR A 112 -21.67 10.50 7.56
N LEU A 113 -21.69 9.60 6.56
CA LEU A 113 -21.34 8.19 6.74
C LEU A 113 -19.93 8.00 7.31
N LYS A 114 -18.95 8.79 6.86
CA LYS A 114 -17.58 8.70 7.38
C LYS A 114 -17.43 9.23 8.80
N HIS A 115 -18.11 10.33 9.12
CA HIS A 115 -17.93 11.02 10.40
C HIS A 115 -18.71 10.33 11.52
N TYR A 116 -19.97 9.98 11.25
CA TYR A 116 -20.89 9.42 12.26
C TYR A 116 -20.99 7.89 12.21
N GLY A 117 -20.48 7.26 11.15
CA GLY A 117 -20.50 5.81 10.98
C GLY A 117 -21.81 5.28 10.40
N LEU A 118 -21.81 3.97 10.12
CA LEU A 118 -22.89 3.27 9.42
C LEU A 118 -24.24 3.37 10.14
N GLN A 119 -24.27 3.08 11.44
CA GLN A 119 -25.53 3.00 12.18
C GLN A 119 -26.26 4.35 12.18
N LYS A 120 -25.58 5.42 12.63
CA LYS A 120 -26.13 6.78 12.60
C LYS A 120 -26.52 7.24 11.19
N PHE A 121 -25.75 6.85 10.17
CA PHE A 121 -26.09 7.17 8.79
C PHE A 121 -27.42 6.53 8.38
N LEU A 122 -27.63 5.24 8.66
CA LEU A 122 -28.88 4.57 8.34
C LEU A 122 -30.05 5.16 9.14
N ASP A 123 -29.86 5.42 10.43
CA ASP A 123 -30.90 5.98 11.30
C ASP A 123 -31.32 7.40 10.86
N ALA A 124 -30.39 8.21 10.35
CA ALA A 124 -30.66 9.55 9.89
C ALA A 124 -31.26 9.61 8.47
N TYR A 125 -30.79 8.75 7.56
CA TYR A 125 -31.19 8.81 6.14
C TYR A 125 -32.38 7.92 5.81
N LEU A 126 -32.68 6.87 6.58
CA LEU A 126 -33.82 6.00 6.31
C LEU A 126 -35.03 6.38 7.19
N PRO A 127 -36.26 6.39 6.62
CA PRO A 127 -37.48 6.56 7.41
C PRO A 127 -37.77 5.32 8.28
N GLN A 128 -38.61 5.49 9.32
CA GLN A 128 -39.01 4.40 10.23
C GLN A 128 -39.72 3.27 9.51
N GLU A 129 -40.61 3.62 8.57
CA GLU A 129 -41.21 2.68 7.63
C GLU A 129 -40.48 2.82 6.31
N LEU A 130 -40.08 1.71 5.70
CA LEU A 130 -39.36 1.69 4.43
C LEU A 130 -39.74 0.47 3.60
N ASN A 131 -39.51 0.58 2.30
CA ASN A 131 -39.61 -0.53 1.34
C ASN A 131 -38.26 -0.72 0.60
N SER A 132 -38.15 -1.72 -0.27
CA SER A 132 -36.90 -2.03 -0.97
C SER A 132 -36.37 -0.93 -1.90
N LEU A 133 -37.21 0.00 -2.39
CA LEU A 133 -36.77 1.09 -3.26
C LEU A 133 -35.90 2.10 -2.51
N TYR A 134 -36.03 2.22 -1.19
CA TYR A 134 -35.13 3.04 -0.37
C TYR A 134 -33.69 2.51 -0.41
N ILE A 135 -33.49 1.20 -0.55
CA ILE A 135 -32.14 0.60 -0.66
C ILE A 135 -31.51 1.06 -1.96
N HIS A 136 -32.24 0.93 -3.07
CA HIS A 136 -31.76 1.36 -4.38
C HIS A 136 -31.51 2.88 -4.41
N TYR A 137 -32.41 3.67 -3.83
CA TYR A 137 -32.23 5.11 -3.75
C TYR A 137 -31.02 5.50 -2.89
N LEU A 138 -30.76 4.81 -1.78
CA LEU A 138 -29.59 5.06 -0.94
C LEU A 138 -28.27 4.74 -1.67
N ILE A 139 -28.24 3.71 -2.53
CA ILE A 139 -27.11 3.42 -3.42
C ILE A 139 -26.86 4.61 -4.36
N ARG A 140 -27.92 5.15 -4.98
CA ARG A 140 -27.85 6.34 -5.85
C ARG A 140 -27.42 7.59 -5.08
N MET A 141 -27.95 7.82 -3.88
CA MET A 141 -27.57 8.91 -2.99
C MET A 141 -26.08 8.90 -2.66
N LEU A 142 -25.51 7.70 -2.44
CA LEU A 142 -24.07 7.52 -2.25
C LEU A 142 -23.27 7.67 -3.54
N GLY A 143 -23.89 7.96 -4.68
CA GLY A 143 -23.25 8.17 -5.98
C GLY A 143 -22.81 6.88 -6.66
N PHE A 144 -23.56 5.79 -6.48
CA PHE A 144 -23.33 4.51 -7.15
C PHE A 144 -24.53 4.11 -8.01
N GLU A 145 -24.26 3.30 -9.02
CA GLU A 145 -25.26 2.75 -9.93
C GLU A 145 -25.27 1.23 -9.85
N VAL A 146 -26.46 0.65 -9.87
CA VAL A 146 -26.64 -0.80 -9.99
C VAL A 146 -26.44 -1.20 -11.44
N LYS A 147 -25.56 -2.18 -11.69
CA LYS A 147 -25.16 -2.57 -13.06
C LYS A 147 -25.97 -3.72 -13.66
N GLU A 148 -26.71 -4.44 -12.83
CA GLU A 148 -27.45 -5.63 -13.25
C GLU A 148 -28.74 -5.24 -13.98
N ARG A 149 -28.79 -5.51 -15.29
CA ARG A 149 -29.87 -5.02 -16.17
C ARG A 149 -31.26 -5.46 -15.71
N GLU A 150 -31.45 -6.75 -15.42
CA GLU A 150 -32.75 -7.28 -14.95
C GLU A 150 -33.24 -6.58 -13.68
N LEU A 151 -32.34 -6.34 -12.72
CA LEU A 151 -32.67 -5.63 -11.49
C LEU A 151 -33.03 -4.16 -11.75
N VAL A 152 -32.27 -3.47 -12.62
CA VAL A 152 -32.55 -2.08 -13.00
C VAL A 152 -33.89 -1.97 -13.72
N GLU A 153 -34.19 -2.87 -14.66
CA GLU A 153 -35.48 -2.92 -15.36
C GLU A 153 -36.63 -3.11 -14.38
N LYS A 154 -36.50 -4.07 -13.44
CA LYS A 154 -37.51 -4.32 -12.41
C LYS A 154 -37.72 -3.13 -11.47
N VAL A 155 -36.65 -2.43 -11.10
CA VAL A 155 -36.79 -1.19 -10.33
C VAL A 155 -37.53 -0.12 -11.16
N ASN A 156 -37.14 0.07 -12.42
CA ASN A 156 -37.72 1.09 -13.29
C ASN A 156 -39.21 0.85 -13.62
N GLU A 157 -39.67 -0.41 -13.63
CA GLU A 157 -41.12 -0.74 -13.75
C GLU A 157 -41.96 -0.05 -12.66
N HIS A 158 -41.39 0.16 -11.47
CA HIS A 158 -42.03 0.81 -10.33
C HIS A 158 -41.76 2.31 -10.23
N LEU A 159 -40.95 2.91 -11.11
CA LEU A 159 -40.63 4.33 -11.10
C LEU A 159 -41.38 5.09 -12.21
N ILE A 160 -41.69 6.35 -11.95
CA ILE A 160 -42.22 7.31 -12.94
C ILE A 160 -41.32 8.55 -12.96
N ASP A 161 -41.27 9.20 -14.12
CA ASP A 161 -40.45 10.40 -14.30
C ASP A 161 -41.14 11.63 -13.68
N THR A 162 -40.35 12.50 -13.05
CA THR A 162 -40.81 13.65 -12.26
C THR A 162 -41.67 14.65 -13.04
N SER A 163 -41.59 14.64 -14.38
CA SER A 163 -42.30 15.57 -15.27
C SER A 163 -43.79 15.26 -15.47
N GLU A 164 -44.29 14.11 -15.01
CA GLU A 164 -45.63 13.62 -15.36
C GLU A 164 -46.68 13.75 -14.24
N THR A 165 -46.33 14.24 -13.05
CA THR A 165 -47.19 14.13 -11.85
C THR A 165 -47.53 15.49 -11.21
N LYS A 166 -48.81 15.70 -10.87
CA LYS A 166 -49.26 16.87 -10.10
C LYS A 166 -49.00 16.64 -8.59
N GLU A 167 -48.44 17.62 -7.88
CA GLU A 167 -48.10 17.52 -6.45
C GLU A 167 -49.27 17.07 -5.55
N GLU A 168 -50.50 17.44 -5.91
CA GLU A 168 -51.73 17.10 -5.17
C GLU A 168 -52.03 15.59 -5.13
N ASN A 169 -51.43 14.79 -6.03
CA ASN A 169 -51.65 13.35 -6.15
C ASN A 169 -50.60 12.49 -5.42
N LEU A 170 -49.64 13.11 -4.71
CA LEU A 170 -48.55 12.39 -4.06
C LEU A 170 -48.94 11.87 -2.67
N THR A 171 -48.45 10.67 -2.33
CA THR A 171 -48.50 10.11 -0.98
C THR A 171 -47.11 9.62 -0.56
N PHE A 172 -46.84 9.66 0.74
CA PHE A 172 -45.59 9.16 1.35
C PHE A 172 -45.82 7.93 2.24
N SER A 173 -47.03 7.35 2.18
CA SER A 173 -47.37 6.12 2.88
C SER A 173 -46.66 4.92 2.26
N ASN A 174 -45.97 4.13 3.08
CA ASN A 174 -45.42 2.85 2.62
C ASN A 174 -46.51 1.80 2.50
N ILE A 175 -46.56 1.16 1.34
CA ILE A 175 -47.33 -0.05 1.10
C ILE A 175 -46.30 -1.15 0.82
N ASP A 176 -46.71 -2.40 0.93
CA ASP A 176 -45.99 -3.65 0.64
C ASP A 176 -44.75 -3.52 -0.25
N ASP A 177 -43.74 -4.33 0.06
CA ASP A 177 -42.46 -4.33 -0.64
C ASP A 177 -42.66 -4.55 -2.16
N PRO A 178 -42.31 -3.57 -3.01
CA PRO A 178 -42.58 -3.66 -4.45
C PRO A 178 -41.71 -4.69 -5.15
N LEU A 179 -40.56 -5.05 -4.58
CA LEU A 179 -39.61 -5.96 -5.21
C LEU A 179 -39.65 -7.36 -4.60
N GLU A 180 -39.45 -8.38 -5.44
CA GLU A 180 -39.28 -9.75 -4.98
C GLU A 180 -38.03 -9.90 -4.09
N LYS A 181 -38.11 -10.82 -3.11
CA LYS A 181 -37.02 -11.08 -2.14
C LYS A 181 -35.64 -11.27 -2.78
N LYS A 182 -35.56 -11.90 -3.96
CA LYS A 182 -34.28 -12.12 -4.67
C LYS A 182 -33.58 -10.80 -5.03
N TYR A 183 -34.35 -9.79 -5.46
CA TYR A 183 -33.85 -8.47 -5.83
C TYR A 183 -33.50 -7.65 -4.59
N VAL A 184 -34.29 -7.75 -3.52
CA VAL A 184 -34.00 -7.08 -2.24
C VAL A 184 -32.66 -7.54 -1.68
N VAL A 185 -32.41 -8.86 -1.61
CA VAL A 185 -31.11 -9.40 -1.15
C VAL A 185 -29.96 -8.90 -2.01
N ARG A 186 -30.17 -8.78 -3.32
CA ARG A 186 -29.15 -8.25 -4.24
C ARG A 186 -28.85 -6.77 -3.97
N LEU A 187 -29.88 -5.94 -3.81
CA LEU A 187 -29.73 -4.52 -3.46
C LEU A 187 -29.02 -4.33 -2.13
N ILE A 188 -29.32 -5.16 -1.12
CA ILE A 188 -28.60 -5.10 0.18
C ILE A 188 -27.11 -5.35 0.00
N LYS A 189 -26.73 -6.37 -0.79
CA LYS A 189 -25.31 -6.67 -1.07
C LYS A 189 -24.61 -5.52 -1.80
N ASP A 190 -25.29 -4.86 -2.74
CA ASP A 190 -24.71 -3.74 -3.48
C ASP A 190 -24.63 -2.46 -2.63
N LEU A 191 -25.60 -2.22 -1.74
CA LEU A 191 -25.53 -1.17 -0.74
C LEU A 191 -24.35 -1.40 0.23
N GLN A 192 -24.17 -2.63 0.73
CA GLN A 192 -23.02 -2.98 1.58
C GLN A 192 -21.69 -2.68 0.87
N LYS A 193 -21.56 -3.01 -0.42
CA LYS A 193 -20.36 -2.66 -1.21
C LYS A 193 -20.18 -1.16 -1.36
N ALA A 194 -21.25 -0.41 -1.65
CA ALA A 194 -21.21 1.04 -1.80
C ALA A 194 -20.75 1.71 -0.49
N ILE A 195 -21.34 1.32 0.65
CA ILE A 195 -20.98 1.80 1.99
C ILE A 195 -19.52 1.49 2.30
N ASN A 196 -19.09 0.23 2.12
CA ASN A 196 -17.70 -0.17 2.37
C ASN A 196 -16.72 0.58 1.47
N LYS A 197 -17.10 0.83 0.20
CA LYS A 197 -16.29 1.62 -0.72
C LYS A 197 -16.17 3.06 -0.26
N VAL A 198 -17.24 3.69 0.22
CA VAL A 198 -17.19 5.06 0.78
C VAL A 198 -16.33 5.10 2.03
N LEU A 199 -16.56 4.20 3.00
CA LEU A 199 -15.80 4.17 4.25
C LEU A 199 -14.29 3.99 4.01
N SER A 200 -13.91 3.12 3.07
CA SER A 200 -12.50 2.87 2.72
C SER A 200 -11.86 3.93 1.81
N THR A 201 -12.64 4.71 1.07
CA THR A 201 -12.08 5.69 0.11
C THR A 201 -11.90 7.05 0.79
N ARG A 202 -10.70 7.64 0.73
CA ARG A 202 -10.44 8.97 1.27
C ARG A 202 -11.33 10.04 0.60
N LEU A 203 -11.82 11.02 1.37
CA LEU A 203 -12.48 12.21 0.82
C LEU A 203 -11.44 13.32 0.70
N ARG A 204 -11.36 13.94 -0.48
CA ARG A 204 -10.46 15.07 -0.74
C ARG A 204 -10.84 16.28 0.11
N LEU A 205 -9.86 17.03 0.57
CA LEU A 205 -10.03 18.28 1.31
C LEU A 205 -10.62 19.35 0.38
N THR A 206 -11.69 20.02 0.81
CA THR A 206 -12.36 21.03 -0.02
C THR A 206 -11.59 22.34 -0.14
N ASN A 207 -10.73 22.62 0.84
CA ASN A 207 -9.91 23.83 0.98
C ASN A 207 -8.46 23.62 0.52
N PHE A 208 -8.14 22.50 -0.13
CA PHE A 208 -6.79 22.24 -0.62
C PHE A 208 -6.85 21.65 -2.04
N TYR A 209 -6.61 22.47 -3.05
CA TYR A 209 -6.74 22.04 -4.45
C TYR A 209 -5.94 22.90 -5.45
N THR A 210 -5.04 23.78 -5.01
CA THR A 210 -4.26 24.64 -5.93
C THR A 210 -2.77 24.54 -5.64
N VAL A 211 -1.95 24.93 -6.62
CA VAL A 211 -0.49 25.01 -6.44
C VAL A 211 -0.12 25.97 -5.30
N ASP A 212 -0.85 27.08 -5.14
CA ASP A 212 -0.56 28.06 -4.10
C ASP A 212 -0.90 27.51 -2.70
N HIS A 213 -2.00 26.77 -2.54
CA HIS A 213 -2.29 26.04 -1.29
C HIS A 213 -1.14 25.08 -0.92
N PHE A 214 -0.56 24.40 -1.91
CA PHE A 214 0.59 23.53 -1.68
C PHE A 214 1.83 24.30 -1.25
N VAL A 215 2.16 25.42 -1.90
CA VAL A 215 3.30 26.26 -1.53
C VAL A 215 3.16 26.81 -0.10
N GLU A 216 1.98 27.34 0.25
CA GLU A 216 1.68 27.80 1.62
C GLU A 216 1.80 26.68 2.64
N ARG A 217 1.30 25.48 2.31
CA ARG A 217 1.40 24.32 3.18
C ARG A 217 2.84 23.84 3.31
N LEU A 218 3.63 23.84 2.25
CA LEU A 218 5.04 23.48 2.27
C LEU A 218 5.85 24.42 3.19
N GLN A 219 5.52 25.72 3.16
CA GLN A 219 6.14 26.72 4.03
C GLN A 219 5.74 26.58 5.51
N SER A 220 4.51 26.18 5.81
CA SER A 220 4.01 26.04 7.20
C SER A 220 4.24 24.66 7.82
N ALA A 221 4.30 23.59 7.02
CA ALA A 221 4.47 22.21 7.48
C ALA A 221 5.81 21.98 8.18
N ARG A 222 5.80 21.11 9.19
CA ARG A 222 6.99 20.71 9.98
C ARG A 222 7.29 19.22 9.88
N ASN A 223 6.30 18.40 9.54
CA ASN A 223 6.39 16.95 9.55
C ASN A 223 5.97 16.37 8.19
N ILE A 224 6.74 16.68 7.16
CA ILE A 224 6.46 16.26 5.79
C ILE A 224 6.90 14.80 5.59
N LEU A 225 5.97 13.95 5.17
CA LEU A 225 6.27 12.59 4.72
C LEU A 225 6.35 12.58 3.19
N VAL A 226 7.49 12.14 2.66
CA VAL A 226 7.69 12.01 1.21
C VAL A 226 7.76 10.54 0.83
N LEU A 227 6.90 10.10 -0.08
CA LEU A 227 6.91 8.74 -0.62
C LEU A 227 7.41 8.77 -2.06
N THR A 228 8.56 8.15 -2.33
CA THR A 228 9.19 8.14 -3.66
C THR A 228 9.13 6.75 -4.31
N GLY A 229 8.99 6.72 -5.63
CA GLY A 229 9.18 5.53 -6.46
C GLY A 229 10.10 5.79 -7.63
N ALA A 230 10.20 4.81 -8.55
CA ALA A 230 11.24 4.79 -9.57
C ALA A 230 11.23 6.00 -10.54
N GLY A 231 10.09 6.70 -10.65
CA GLY A 231 9.97 7.89 -11.50
C GLY A 231 10.98 9.00 -11.16
N VAL A 232 11.41 9.09 -9.90
CA VAL A 232 12.37 10.11 -9.42
C VAL A 232 13.79 9.94 -9.97
N SER A 233 14.12 8.72 -10.42
CA SER A 233 15.44 8.35 -10.95
C SER A 233 15.47 8.31 -12.49
N THR A 234 14.32 8.50 -13.16
CA THR A 234 14.23 8.36 -14.63
C THR A 234 15.01 9.42 -15.39
N SER A 235 15.17 10.63 -14.85
CA SER A 235 15.98 11.69 -15.46
C SER A 235 17.49 11.41 -15.43
N LEU A 236 17.92 10.38 -14.69
CA LEU A 236 19.30 9.90 -14.61
C LEU A 236 19.55 8.73 -15.57
N GLY A 237 18.56 8.34 -16.38
CA GLY A 237 18.65 7.20 -17.28
C GLY A 237 18.34 5.84 -16.63
N ILE A 238 17.99 5.81 -15.34
CA ILE A 238 17.52 4.59 -14.68
C ILE A 238 16.06 4.36 -15.09
N PRO A 239 15.75 3.29 -15.84
CA PRO A 239 14.38 3.03 -16.26
C PRO A 239 13.49 2.75 -15.05
N ASP A 240 12.24 3.20 -15.10
CA ASP A 240 11.23 2.74 -14.15
C ASP A 240 10.90 1.25 -14.40
N PHE A 241 10.03 0.67 -13.57
CA PHE A 241 9.65 -0.73 -13.75
C PHE A 241 8.60 -0.95 -14.85
N ARG A 242 7.60 -0.06 -14.94
CA ARG A 242 6.32 -0.34 -15.59
C ARG A 242 6.03 0.46 -16.85
N SER A 243 6.79 1.52 -17.17
CA SER A 243 6.57 2.26 -18.42
C SER A 243 6.81 1.40 -19.65
N SER A 244 6.41 1.91 -20.83
CA SER A 244 6.64 1.23 -22.11
C SER A 244 8.12 0.90 -22.35
N GLN A 245 9.04 1.73 -21.86
CA GLN A 245 10.49 1.55 -21.93
C GLN A 245 11.11 1.09 -20.59
N GLY A 246 10.26 0.67 -19.64
CA GLY A 246 10.65 0.25 -18.30
C GLY A 246 11.34 -1.11 -18.25
N PHE A 247 11.79 -1.49 -17.05
CA PHE A 247 12.50 -2.74 -16.81
C PHE A 247 11.71 -3.98 -17.27
N TYR A 248 10.40 -4.05 -17.00
CA TYR A 248 9.61 -5.23 -17.34
C TYR A 248 9.45 -5.45 -18.85
N SER A 249 9.49 -4.40 -19.68
CA SER A 249 9.46 -4.58 -21.14
C SER A 249 10.79 -5.14 -21.66
N LYS A 250 11.91 -4.82 -21.01
CA LYS A 250 13.25 -5.30 -21.38
C LYS A 250 13.47 -6.77 -21.06
N VAL A 251 12.82 -7.31 -20.03
CA VAL A 251 13.00 -8.72 -19.60
C VAL A 251 12.01 -9.71 -20.22
N LYS A 252 11.08 -9.25 -21.07
CA LYS A 252 10.11 -10.13 -21.75
C LYS A 252 10.76 -11.24 -22.57
N HIS A 253 11.96 -11.02 -23.08
CA HIS A 253 12.71 -12.01 -23.86
C HIS A 253 13.08 -13.27 -23.05
N LEU A 254 12.99 -13.23 -21.72
CA LEU A 254 13.20 -14.39 -20.85
C LEU A 254 12.07 -15.42 -20.90
N GLY A 255 10.93 -15.09 -21.54
CA GLY A 255 9.80 -16.01 -21.69
C GLY A 255 9.04 -16.27 -20.39
N LEU A 256 9.11 -15.37 -19.41
CA LEU A 256 8.32 -15.44 -18.19
C LEU A 256 6.88 -14.98 -18.46
N ASP A 257 5.90 -15.69 -17.89
CA ASP A 257 4.48 -15.35 -18.00
C ASP A 257 4.18 -13.99 -17.32
N ASP A 258 4.70 -13.77 -16.10
CA ASP A 258 4.72 -12.47 -15.44
C ASP A 258 6.17 -11.97 -15.30
N PRO A 259 6.56 -10.83 -15.90
CA PRO A 259 7.91 -10.29 -15.75
C PRO A 259 8.25 -9.88 -14.30
N GLN A 260 7.28 -9.78 -13.39
CA GLN A 260 7.52 -9.58 -11.96
C GLN A 260 8.16 -10.78 -11.28
N ASP A 261 8.08 -11.97 -11.89
CA ASP A 261 8.62 -13.22 -11.36
C ASP A 261 10.14 -13.20 -11.17
N VAL A 262 10.85 -12.31 -11.87
CA VAL A 262 12.30 -12.12 -11.65
C VAL A 262 12.64 -11.60 -10.25
N PHE A 263 11.66 -11.02 -9.54
CA PHE A 263 11.78 -10.58 -8.15
C PHE A 263 10.89 -11.38 -7.20
N ASN A 264 10.45 -12.58 -7.58
CA ASN A 264 9.63 -13.43 -6.70
C ASN A 264 10.52 -14.31 -5.82
N MET A 265 10.28 -14.29 -4.50
CA MET A 265 11.11 -15.02 -3.53
C MET A 265 11.02 -16.53 -3.71
N ASP A 266 9.85 -17.09 -3.98
CA ASP A 266 9.68 -18.53 -4.19
C ASP A 266 10.42 -18.98 -5.45
N ILE A 267 10.37 -18.16 -6.51
CA ILE A 267 11.10 -18.41 -7.75
C ILE A 267 12.61 -18.28 -7.52
N PHE A 268 13.07 -17.29 -6.76
CA PHE A 268 14.48 -17.18 -6.38
C PHE A 268 14.97 -18.39 -5.59
N MET A 269 14.15 -18.89 -4.66
CA MET A 269 14.44 -20.10 -3.90
C MET A 269 14.49 -21.32 -4.83
N GLN A 270 13.65 -21.41 -5.86
CA GLN A 270 13.69 -22.53 -6.80
C GLN A 270 14.86 -22.43 -7.80
N ASP A 271 15.06 -21.26 -8.41
CA ASP A 271 16.12 -20.98 -9.38
C ASP A 271 16.62 -19.52 -9.29
N PRO A 272 17.68 -19.26 -8.51
CA PRO A 272 18.22 -17.90 -8.35
C PRO A 272 18.83 -17.34 -9.65
N SER A 273 19.10 -18.20 -10.64
CA SER A 273 19.68 -17.79 -11.92
C SER A 273 18.76 -16.84 -12.69
N ILE A 274 17.44 -16.96 -12.51
CA ILE A 274 16.45 -16.09 -13.17
C ILE A 274 16.70 -14.62 -12.80
N PHE A 275 16.86 -14.33 -11.50
CA PHE A 275 17.23 -13.00 -11.03
C PHE A 275 18.64 -12.62 -11.46
N TYR A 276 19.64 -13.49 -11.24
CA TYR A 276 21.04 -13.13 -11.51
C TYR A 276 21.35 -12.88 -12.99
N ASN A 277 20.56 -13.44 -13.91
CA ASN A 277 20.64 -13.12 -15.34
C ASN A 277 20.31 -11.64 -15.64
N ILE A 278 19.47 -11.00 -14.82
CA ILE A 278 19.03 -9.60 -14.99
C ILE A 278 19.55 -8.65 -13.93
N ALA A 279 20.16 -9.15 -12.85
CA ALA A 279 20.54 -8.34 -11.69
C ALA A 279 21.49 -7.18 -12.05
N HIS A 280 22.34 -7.35 -13.07
CA HIS A 280 23.22 -6.31 -13.58
C HIS A 280 22.49 -5.06 -14.09
N MET A 281 21.23 -5.20 -14.53
CA MET A 281 20.41 -4.09 -15.04
C MET A 281 19.84 -3.21 -13.92
N VAL A 282 19.84 -3.69 -12.68
CA VAL A 282 19.30 -2.98 -11.51
C VAL A 282 20.36 -2.64 -10.48
N LEU A 283 21.64 -2.84 -10.81
CA LEU A 283 22.73 -2.36 -9.98
C LEU A 283 22.67 -0.82 -9.87
N PRO A 284 22.88 -0.27 -8.67
CA PRO A 284 22.86 1.17 -8.47
C PRO A 284 24.03 1.84 -9.21
N PRO A 285 23.82 3.00 -9.84
CA PRO A 285 24.92 3.82 -10.34
C PRO A 285 25.64 4.55 -9.20
N ASP A 286 26.92 4.83 -9.40
CA ASP A 286 27.75 5.49 -8.39
C ASP A 286 27.57 7.01 -8.41
N ASN A 287 27.36 7.61 -7.23
CA ASN A 287 27.48 9.05 -6.96
C ASN A 287 26.67 10.01 -7.85
N ILE A 288 25.46 9.59 -8.26
CA ILE A 288 24.50 10.46 -8.96
C ILE A 288 23.20 10.59 -8.16
N TYR A 289 22.48 11.68 -8.42
CA TYR A 289 21.14 11.95 -7.89
C TYR A 289 20.46 13.01 -8.76
N SER A 290 19.13 13.11 -8.68
CA SER A 290 18.33 14.06 -9.50
C SER A 290 18.01 15.35 -8.73
N PRO A 291 17.61 16.43 -9.42
CA PRO A 291 17.09 17.65 -8.76
C PRO A 291 16.01 17.36 -7.72
N LEU A 292 15.14 16.38 -7.97
CA LEU A 292 14.13 15.97 -7.00
C LEU A 292 14.72 15.36 -5.72
N HIS A 293 15.78 14.56 -5.80
CA HIS A 293 16.46 14.06 -4.59
C HIS A 293 17.00 15.24 -3.76
N SER A 294 17.60 16.23 -4.43
CA SER A 294 18.04 17.47 -3.79
C SER A 294 16.89 18.30 -3.22
N PHE A 295 15.70 18.27 -3.83
CA PHE A 295 14.51 18.91 -3.26
C PHE A 295 14.12 18.27 -1.92
N ILE A 296 14.19 16.93 -1.81
CA ILE A 296 13.93 16.22 -0.55
C ILE A 296 15.02 16.55 0.48
N LYS A 297 16.30 16.60 0.06
CA LYS A 297 17.41 17.06 0.91
C LYS A 297 17.18 18.49 1.42
N MET A 298 16.70 19.40 0.57
CA MET A 298 16.34 20.76 0.98
C MET A 298 15.24 20.77 2.06
N LEU A 299 14.24 19.88 1.98
CA LEU A 299 13.23 19.75 3.05
C LEU A 299 13.85 19.29 4.37
N GLN A 300 14.83 18.38 4.31
CA GLN A 300 15.61 17.96 5.49
C GLN A 300 16.41 19.13 6.07
N ASP A 301 17.16 19.86 5.24
CA ASP A 301 18.01 20.97 5.68
C ASP A 301 17.21 22.12 6.29
N LYS A 302 15.95 22.28 5.88
CA LYS A 302 15.00 23.22 6.48
C LYS A 302 14.30 22.68 7.73
N GLY A 303 14.62 21.48 8.18
CA GLY A 303 14.01 20.84 9.36
C GLY A 303 12.55 20.43 9.18
N LYS A 304 12.09 20.24 7.93
CA LYS A 304 10.68 19.96 7.59
C LYS A 304 10.41 18.50 7.25
N LEU A 305 11.44 17.75 6.86
CA LEU A 305 11.31 16.34 6.50
C LEU A 305 11.11 15.48 7.76
N LEU A 306 9.93 14.88 7.90
CA LEU A 306 9.68 13.83 8.89
C LEU A 306 10.41 12.55 8.46
N ARG A 307 10.11 12.09 7.25
CA ARG A 307 10.70 10.89 6.65
C ARG A 307 10.54 10.88 5.14
N ASN A 308 11.52 10.30 4.44
CA ASN A 308 11.37 9.84 3.07
C ASN A 308 11.27 8.31 3.03
N TYR A 309 10.11 7.80 2.62
CA TYR A 309 9.86 6.39 2.32
C TYR A 309 10.08 6.14 0.84
N THR A 310 11.20 5.51 0.49
CA THR A 310 11.52 5.20 -0.91
C THR A 310 11.23 3.75 -1.23
N GLN A 311 10.62 3.52 -2.39
CA GLN A 311 10.45 2.19 -3.00
C GLN A 311 11.67 1.78 -3.82
N ASN A 312 12.63 2.70 -4.02
CA ASN A 312 13.80 2.48 -4.84
C ASN A 312 14.86 1.67 -4.08
N ILE A 313 15.66 0.93 -4.84
CA ILE A 313 16.79 0.12 -4.36
C ILE A 313 18.14 0.68 -4.82
N ASP A 314 18.11 1.81 -5.55
CA ASP A 314 19.25 2.46 -6.19
C ASP A 314 20.12 3.26 -5.20
N ASN A 315 19.61 3.53 -3.99
CA ASN A 315 20.31 4.19 -2.89
C ASN A 315 20.75 5.64 -3.20
N LEU A 316 20.14 6.29 -4.19
CA LEU A 316 20.51 7.65 -4.60
C LEU A 316 20.12 8.70 -3.57
N GLU A 317 19.16 8.41 -2.70
CA GLU A 317 18.78 9.27 -1.58
C GLU A 317 19.96 9.54 -0.64
N SER A 318 20.75 8.51 -0.35
CA SER A 318 21.97 8.63 0.46
C SER A 318 23.02 9.49 -0.24
N ASN A 319 23.17 9.34 -1.57
CA ASN A 319 24.11 10.14 -2.37
C ASN A 319 23.72 11.63 -2.38
N ALA A 320 22.42 11.93 -2.37
CA ALA A 320 21.90 13.29 -2.25
C ALA A 320 22.03 13.88 -0.83
N GLY A 321 22.51 13.09 0.15
CA GLY A 321 22.73 13.53 1.53
C GLY A 321 21.49 13.44 2.43
N ILE A 322 20.47 12.67 2.05
CA ILE A 322 19.35 12.37 2.95
C ILE A 322 19.87 11.50 4.09
N GLU A 323 19.60 11.90 5.33
CA GLU A 323 20.14 11.25 6.52
C GLU A 323 19.53 9.87 6.73
N ALA A 324 20.33 8.95 7.31
CA ALA A 324 19.92 7.58 7.52
C ALA A 324 18.72 7.44 8.47
N ASP A 325 18.53 8.35 9.42
CA ASP A 325 17.30 8.38 10.23
C ASP A 325 16.12 8.87 9.38
N LYS A 326 16.31 9.85 8.49
CA LYS A 326 15.24 10.38 7.62
C LYS A 326 14.86 9.46 6.46
N LEU A 327 15.70 8.50 6.09
CA LEU A 327 15.47 7.58 4.96
C LEU A 327 14.95 6.20 5.39
N VAL A 328 13.89 5.73 4.74
CA VAL A 328 13.41 4.35 4.82
C VAL A 328 13.37 3.74 3.44
N GLN A 329 14.29 2.82 3.16
CA GLN A 329 14.31 1.99 1.96
C GLN A 329 13.32 0.83 2.14
N CYS A 330 12.08 1.06 1.71
CA CYS A 330 10.96 0.14 1.94
C CYS A 330 11.21 -1.23 1.33
N HIS A 331 11.86 -1.29 0.17
CA HIS A 331 12.15 -2.53 -0.54
C HIS A 331 13.63 -2.93 -0.43
N GLY A 332 14.29 -2.52 0.66
CA GLY A 332 15.71 -2.83 0.88
C GLY A 332 16.64 -2.11 -0.08
N SER A 333 17.89 -2.56 -0.18
CA SER A 333 18.91 -1.98 -1.05
C SER A 333 20.06 -2.94 -1.32
N PHE A 334 20.94 -2.57 -2.24
CA PHE A 334 22.19 -3.31 -2.51
C PHE A 334 23.30 -3.04 -1.48
N ALA A 335 23.01 -2.40 -0.34
CA ALA A 335 24.02 -2.07 0.67
C ALA A 335 24.68 -3.34 1.25
N THR A 336 23.90 -4.38 1.47
CA THR A 336 24.33 -5.67 1.99
C THR A 336 23.73 -6.82 1.17
N ALA A 337 24.32 -8.00 1.31
CA ALA A 337 23.80 -9.25 0.80
C ALA A 337 23.84 -10.31 1.91
N SER A 338 22.94 -11.27 1.86
CA SER A 338 22.82 -12.33 2.86
C SER A 338 22.77 -13.70 2.21
N CYS A 339 23.43 -14.70 2.82
CA CYS A 339 23.25 -16.09 2.41
C CYS A 339 21.85 -16.56 2.76
N ILE A 340 21.10 -17.10 1.79
CA ILE A 340 19.75 -17.60 2.03
C ILE A 340 19.70 -18.85 2.94
N THR A 341 20.84 -19.50 3.16
CA THR A 341 20.93 -20.75 3.94
C THR A 341 21.47 -20.54 5.35
N CYS A 342 22.63 -19.89 5.51
CA CYS A 342 23.23 -19.68 6.83
C CYS A 342 23.03 -18.27 7.38
N HIS A 343 22.38 -17.38 6.63
CA HIS A 343 22.10 -15.98 7.00
C HIS A 343 23.34 -15.11 7.25
N TRP A 344 24.53 -15.59 6.87
CA TRP A 344 25.73 -14.77 6.90
C TRP A 344 25.59 -13.57 5.95
N GLN A 345 25.82 -12.38 6.49
CA GLN A 345 25.68 -11.11 5.77
C GLN A 345 27.06 -10.50 5.45
N LEU A 346 27.18 -9.87 4.29
CA LEU A 346 28.36 -9.14 3.84
C LEU A 346 27.97 -7.83 3.12
N PRO A 347 28.90 -6.87 2.95
CA PRO A 347 28.64 -5.68 2.14
C PRO A 347 28.34 -6.06 0.69
N GLY A 348 27.26 -5.53 0.12
CA GLY A 348 26.74 -5.93 -1.19
C GLY A 348 27.72 -5.65 -2.35
N SER A 349 28.62 -4.67 -2.18
CA SER A 349 29.71 -4.40 -3.12
C SER A 349 30.57 -5.62 -3.44
N HIS A 350 30.68 -6.59 -2.53
CA HIS A 350 31.45 -7.82 -2.73
C HIS A 350 30.83 -8.78 -3.75
N ILE A 351 29.53 -8.66 -4.05
CA ILE A 351 28.85 -9.50 -5.04
C ILE A 351 28.60 -8.80 -6.39
N PHE A 352 28.97 -7.52 -6.52
CA PHE A 352 28.73 -6.75 -7.75
C PHE A 352 29.51 -7.29 -8.94
N GLU A 353 30.75 -7.75 -8.74
CA GLU A 353 31.56 -8.38 -9.77
C GLU A 353 30.86 -9.63 -10.33
N ASN A 354 30.34 -10.50 -9.47
CA ASN A 354 29.59 -11.68 -9.87
C ASN A 354 28.32 -11.30 -10.64
N ILE A 355 27.56 -10.33 -10.13
CA ILE A 355 26.34 -9.83 -10.80
C ILE A 355 26.67 -9.32 -12.22
N ARG A 356 27.73 -8.53 -12.39
CA ARG A 356 28.15 -8.01 -13.70
C ARG A 356 28.56 -9.12 -14.66
N LYS A 357 29.22 -10.16 -14.15
CA LYS A 357 29.60 -11.37 -14.91
C LYS A 357 28.46 -12.37 -15.11
N ARG A 358 27.27 -12.11 -14.52
CA ARG A 358 26.12 -13.02 -14.49
C ARG A 358 26.45 -14.38 -13.86
N GLU A 359 27.32 -14.35 -12.86
CA GLU A 359 27.70 -15.49 -12.05
C GLU A 359 26.89 -15.50 -10.75
N LEU A 360 26.52 -16.69 -10.26
CA LEU A 360 25.89 -16.81 -8.95
C LEU A 360 26.90 -16.45 -7.85
N PRO A 361 26.64 -15.45 -7.00
CA PRO A 361 27.46 -15.20 -5.83
C PRO A 361 27.21 -16.27 -4.78
N LEU A 362 28.25 -17.02 -4.42
CA LEU A 362 28.15 -18.17 -3.52
C LEU A 362 28.70 -17.84 -2.14
N CYS A 363 28.01 -18.35 -1.11
CA CYS A 363 28.42 -18.19 0.27
C CYS A 363 29.63 -19.07 0.56
N PRO A 364 30.75 -18.52 1.07
CA PRO A 364 31.96 -19.29 1.34
C PRO A 364 31.75 -20.36 2.42
N TYR A 365 30.86 -20.11 3.39
CA TYR A 365 30.57 -21.04 4.49
C TYR A 365 29.69 -22.22 4.07
N CYS A 366 28.79 -22.03 3.09
CA CYS A 366 27.92 -23.09 2.59
C CYS A 366 28.50 -23.81 1.36
N TYR A 367 29.61 -23.30 0.80
CA TYR A 367 30.14 -23.74 -0.48
C TYR A 367 30.52 -25.23 -0.50
N GLN A 368 31.10 -25.75 0.59
CA GLN A 368 31.49 -27.16 0.68
C GLN A 368 30.29 -28.10 0.48
N LYS A 369 29.24 -27.92 1.29
CA LYS A 369 27.99 -28.70 1.14
C LYS A 369 27.30 -28.45 -0.18
N ARG A 370 27.34 -27.22 -0.71
CA ARG A 370 26.78 -26.91 -2.03
C ARG A 370 27.44 -27.75 -3.13
N ARG A 371 28.77 -27.96 -3.08
CA ARG A 371 29.48 -28.80 -4.06
C ARG A 371 29.10 -30.28 -3.97
N GLU A 372 28.77 -30.76 -2.77
CA GLU A 372 28.27 -32.13 -2.58
C GLU A 372 26.89 -32.30 -3.23
N TYR A 373 26.00 -31.31 -3.10
CA TYR A 373 24.67 -31.33 -3.72
C TYR A 373 24.68 -31.06 -5.24
N PHE A 374 25.59 -30.22 -5.71
CA PHE A 374 25.71 -29.79 -7.11
C PHE A 374 27.14 -29.96 -7.63
N PRO A 375 27.61 -31.21 -7.84
CA PRO A 375 28.95 -31.46 -8.34
C PRO A 375 29.06 -30.97 -9.80
N THR A 376 29.99 -30.05 -10.05
CA THR A 376 30.36 -29.67 -11.43
C THR A 376 31.01 -30.87 -12.11
N MET A 377 30.44 -31.33 -13.22
CA MET A 377 31.06 -32.33 -14.09
C MET A 377 32.36 -31.76 -14.66
N THR A 378 33.48 -32.00 -14.00
CA THR A 378 34.80 -31.82 -14.60
C THR A 378 35.03 -32.97 -15.56
N SER A 379 35.26 -32.63 -16.82
CA SER A 379 35.60 -33.56 -17.89
C SER A 379 36.73 -34.50 -17.43
N LYS A 380 36.46 -35.81 -17.49
CA LYS A 380 37.30 -36.96 -17.07
C LYS A 380 37.11 -37.40 -15.62
N GLU A 381 36.06 -38.18 -15.37
CA GLU A 381 36.13 -39.32 -14.45
C GLU A 381 35.05 -40.34 -14.84
N ASN A 382 35.48 -41.60 -14.87
CA ASN A 382 34.94 -42.71 -15.65
C ASN A 382 33.60 -43.27 -15.14
N GLU A 383 32.94 -43.99 -16.05
CA GLU A 383 31.67 -44.73 -15.96
C GLU A 383 31.59 -45.86 -14.90
N GLU A 384 32.35 -45.85 -13.81
CA GLU A 384 32.45 -47.01 -12.90
C GLU A 384 32.10 -46.76 -11.42
N SER A 385 31.14 -45.87 -11.14
CA SER A 385 30.56 -45.78 -9.77
C SER A 385 29.07 -45.46 -9.75
N GLN A 386 28.29 -46.26 -10.48
CA GLN A 386 26.82 -46.18 -10.47
C GLN A 386 26.13 -46.96 -9.34
N LEU A 387 26.85 -47.52 -8.36
CA LEU A 387 26.22 -48.46 -7.41
C LEU A 387 26.03 -48.01 -5.95
N ASP A 388 26.24 -46.74 -5.59
CA ASP A 388 26.04 -46.36 -4.18
C ASP A 388 25.47 -44.95 -3.93
N ARG A 389 24.53 -44.49 -4.77
CA ARG A 389 23.75 -43.27 -4.49
C ARG A 389 22.43 -43.60 -3.80
N SER A 390 22.52 -44.26 -2.65
CA SER A 390 21.38 -44.51 -1.75
C SER A 390 21.42 -43.61 -0.51
N PHE A 391 21.85 -42.35 -0.64
CA PHE A 391 21.60 -41.35 0.40
C PHE A 391 20.39 -40.52 0.01
N SER A 392 19.29 -40.81 0.72
CA SER A 392 18.07 -40.02 0.82
C SER A 392 18.37 -38.53 0.72
N SER A 393 18.02 -37.89 -0.39
CA SER A 393 18.03 -36.44 -0.49
C SER A 393 16.69 -35.98 -1.00
N ALA A 394 15.86 -35.45 -0.09
CA ALA A 394 14.85 -34.48 -0.48
C ALA A 394 15.50 -33.48 -1.46
N PRO A 395 14.80 -33.08 -2.54
CA PRO A 395 15.40 -32.22 -3.56
C PRO A 395 15.91 -30.92 -2.93
N VAL A 396 17.23 -30.81 -2.77
CA VAL A 396 17.87 -29.61 -2.22
C VAL A 396 17.68 -28.49 -3.24
N SER A 397 17.11 -27.38 -2.79
CA SER A 397 16.84 -26.22 -3.64
C SER A 397 18.13 -25.68 -4.28
N LYS A 398 18.04 -25.22 -5.55
CA LYS A 398 19.19 -24.62 -6.28
C LYS A 398 19.74 -23.36 -5.60
N SER A 399 18.95 -22.73 -4.72
CA SER A 399 19.37 -21.56 -3.95
C SER A 399 20.33 -21.89 -2.79
N TYR A 400 20.51 -23.16 -2.41
CA TYR A 400 21.33 -23.54 -1.25
C TYR A 400 22.74 -22.94 -1.27
N GLY A 401 23.09 -22.10 -0.30
CA GLY A 401 24.40 -21.46 -0.23
C GLY A 401 24.61 -20.34 -1.27
N VAL A 402 23.55 -19.79 -1.85
CA VAL A 402 23.59 -18.60 -2.71
C VAL A 402 23.44 -17.35 -1.84
N LEU A 403 24.20 -16.31 -2.15
CA LEU A 403 24.05 -14.98 -1.58
C LEU A 403 22.91 -14.26 -2.32
N LYS A 404 22.09 -13.49 -1.62
CA LYS A 404 21.01 -12.66 -2.18
C LYS A 404 21.24 -11.22 -1.73
N PRO A 405 21.20 -10.20 -2.60
CA PRO A 405 21.19 -8.81 -2.15
C PRO A 405 20.00 -8.55 -1.23
N ASP A 406 20.16 -7.72 -0.22
CA ASP A 406 19.11 -7.41 0.77
C ASP A 406 18.07 -6.40 0.24
N ILE A 407 17.65 -6.63 -1.00
CA ILE A 407 16.45 -6.04 -1.62
C ILE A 407 15.26 -6.97 -1.34
N THR A 408 14.08 -6.38 -1.15
CA THR A 408 12.86 -7.12 -0.85
C THR A 408 12.23 -7.66 -2.12
N PHE A 409 12.09 -8.99 -2.19
CA PHE A 409 11.40 -9.69 -3.27
C PHE A 409 9.90 -9.79 -2.96
N PHE A 410 9.07 -10.01 -3.99
CA PHE A 410 7.66 -10.37 -3.80
C PHE A 410 7.56 -11.67 -3.01
N GLY A 411 6.70 -11.68 -1.99
CA GLY A 411 6.59 -12.77 -1.03
C GLY A 411 7.54 -12.66 0.18
N GLU A 412 8.49 -11.72 0.16
CA GLU A 412 9.41 -11.46 1.27
C GLU A 412 8.86 -10.35 2.19
N ALA A 413 9.17 -10.44 3.48
CA ALA A 413 8.83 -9.38 4.44
C ALA A 413 9.65 -8.11 4.16
N LEU A 414 9.02 -6.94 4.30
CA LEU A 414 9.73 -5.67 4.25
C LEU A 414 10.72 -5.54 5.43
N PRO A 415 11.76 -4.70 5.31
CA PRO A 415 12.69 -4.46 6.39
C PRO A 415 11.98 -3.98 7.66
N SER A 416 12.38 -4.49 8.83
CA SER A 416 11.73 -4.14 10.11
C SER A 416 11.68 -2.63 10.40
N LYS A 417 12.63 -1.86 9.84
CA LYS A 417 12.67 -0.40 9.90
C LYS A 417 11.39 0.24 9.35
N PHE A 418 10.82 -0.30 8.27
CA PHE A 418 9.55 0.16 7.71
C PHE A 418 8.44 0.10 8.76
N HIS A 419 8.18 -1.07 9.34
CA HIS A 419 7.10 -1.27 10.31
C HIS A 419 7.31 -0.49 11.62
N LYS A 420 8.57 -0.32 12.06
CA LYS A 420 8.89 0.45 13.28
C LYS A 420 8.68 1.95 13.09
N THR A 421 9.03 2.48 11.92
CA THR A 421 8.94 3.92 11.64
C THR A 421 7.51 4.33 11.29
N ILE A 422 6.83 3.57 10.43
CA ILE A 422 5.53 3.98 9.90
C ILE A 422 4.47 4.16 10.99
N ARG A 423 4.48 3.29 12.01
CA ARG A 423 3.60 3.38 13.19
C ARG A 423 3.76 4.69 13.96
N LYS A 424 4.96 5.27 13.96
CA LYS A 424 5.26 6.53 14.67
C LYS A 424 5.04 7.75 13.79
N ASP A 425 5.28 7.61 12.49
CA ASP A 425 5.29 8.74 11.56
C ASP A 425 3.87 9.09 11.09
N ILE A 426 2.97 8.12 10.94
CA ILE A 426 1.58 8.35 10.49
C ILE A 426 0.85 9.40 11.35
N THR A 427 0.98 9.32 12.68
CA THR A 427 0.28 10.22 13.60
C THR A 427 0.90 11.61 13.70
N LYS A 428 2.15 11.77 13.25
CA LYS A 428 2.89 13.04 13.28
C LYS A 428 2.85 13.79 11.96
N CYS A 429 2.60 13.08 10.87
CA CYS A 429 2.58 13.61 9.52
C CYS A 429 1.57 14.75 9.41
N ASP A 430 2.01 15.88 8.86
CA ASP A 430 1.17 17.06 8.61
C ASP A 430 1.06 17.42 7.12
N LEU A 431 1.82 16.73 6.26
CA LEU A 431 1.79 16.83 4.80
C LEU A 431 2.34 15.55 4.16
N LEU A 432 1.58 14.93 3.25
CA LEU A 432 2.05 13.80 2.45
C LEU A 432 2.32 14.22 1.01
N ILE A 433 3.50 13.88 0.49
CA ILE A 433 3.88 14.09 -0.91
C ILE A 433 4.28 12.76 -1.53
N CYS A 434 3.50 12.25 -2.49
CA CYS A 434 3.83 11.07 -3.27
C CYS A 434 4.45 11.47 -4.60
N ILE A 435 5.63 10.94 -4.93
CA ILE A 435 6.41 11.38 -6.08
C ILE A 435 6.90 10.20 -6.92
N GLY A 436 6.65 10.24 -8.23
CA GLY A 436 7.24 9.29 -9.18
C GLY A 436 6.85 7.83 -8.93
N THR A 437 5.64 7.58 -8.42
CA THR A 437 5.17 6.22 -8.13
C THR A 437 3.77 5.96 -8.68
N SER A 438 3.53 4.71 -9.07
CA SER A 438 2.19 4.22 -9.43
C SER A 438 1.39 3.72 -8.24
N LEU A 439 1.98 3.63 -7.04
CA LEU A 439 1.36 3.12 -5.82
C LEU A 439 0.68 1.75 -5.99
N LYS A 440 1.29 0.84 -6.75
CA LYS A 440 0.75 -0.51 -7.01
C LYS A 440 1.28 -1.61 -6.07
N VAL A 441 2.25 -1.29 -5.21
CA VAL A 441 2.96 -2.29 -4.39
C VAL A 441 2.68 -2.03 -2.92
N ALA A 442 1.89 -2.91 -2.32
CA ALA A 442 1.64 -2.96 -0.89
C ALA A 442 2.85 -3.55 -0.14
N PRO A 443 3.07 -3.20 1.14
CA PRO A 443 2.26 -2.33 1.99
C PRO A 443 2.56 -0.82 1.81
N VAL A 444 3.53 -0.44 0.96
CA VAL A 444 3.90 0.96 0.76
C VAL A 444 2.76 1.78 0.15
N SER A 445 2.01 1.19 -0.79
CA SER A 445 0.82 1.83 -1.36
C SER A 445 -0.24 2.20 -0.32
N GLU A 446 -0.30 1.47 0.79
CA GLU A 446 -1.32 1.67 1.82
C GLU A 446 -1.04 2.86 2.73
N ILE A 447 0.17 3.45 2.68
CA ILE A 447 0.50 4.65 3.46
C ILE A 447 -0.53 5.76 3.22
N VAL A 448 -0.97 5.97 1.97
CA VAL A 448 -1.98 7.00 1.63
C VAL A 448 -3.32 6.80 2.35
N ASN A 449 -3.65 5.55 2.70
CA ASN A 449 -4.88 5.17 3.40
C ASN A 449 -4.72 5.20 4.92
N MET A 450 -3.48 5.15 5.43
CA MET A 450 -3.20 5.17 6.86
C MET A 450 -3.04 6.60 7.42
N ILE A 451 -2.69 7.56 6.57
CA ILE A 451 -2.52 8.96 6.96
C ILE A 451 -3.85 9.58 7.43
N PRO A 452 -3.87 10.37 8.53
CA PRO A 452 -5.09 11.01 9.01
C PRO A 452 -5.83 11.80 7.93
N ALA A 453 -7.17 11.75 7.95
CA ALA A 453 -8.00 12.28 6.88
C ALA A 453 -7.86 13.80 6.67
N ASN A 454 -7.46 14.55 7.69
CA ASN A 454 -7.23 16.00 7.65
C ASN A 454 -5.87 16.40 7.06
N VAL A 455 -4.96 15.44 6.85
CA VAL A 455 -3.63 15.73 6.30
C VAL A 455 -3.72 15.89 4.79
N PRO A 456 -3.22 17.01 4.22
CA PRO A 456 -3.16 17.19 2.78
C PRO A 456 -2.27 16.15 2.10
N GLN A 457 -2.74 15.58 1.00
CA GLN A 457 -2.01 14.62 0.19
C GLN A 457 -1.80 15.15 -1.23
N ILE A 458 -0.55 15.24 -1.67
CA ILE A 458 -0.15 15.71 -3.01
C ILE A 458 0.46 14.57 -3.81
N LEU A 459 0.11 14.48 -5.09
CA LEU A 459 0.77 13.65 -6.08
C LEU A 459 1.61 14.51 -7.02
N ILE A 460 2.87 14.16 -7.19
CA ILE A 460 3.75 14.68 -8.26
C ILE A 460 4.15 13.48 -9.12
N ASN A 461 3.57 13.35 -10.30
CA ASN A 461 3.83 12.18 -11.15
C ASN A 461 3.55 12.50 -12.61
N ARG A 462 4.05 11.70 -13.55
CA ARG A 462 3.68 11.88 -14.96
C ARG A 462 2.21 11.54 -15.22
N ASP A 463 1.74 10.48 -14.58
CA ASP A 463 0.40 9.94 -14.77
C ASP A 463 -0.43 10.03 -13.47
N PRO A 464 -1.76 10.19 -13.56
CA PRO A 464 -2.62 10.14 -12.39
C PRO A 464 -2.67 8.74 -11.77
N VAL A 465 -2.79 8.67 -10.44
CA VAL A 465 -3.00 7.42 -9.70
C VAL A 465 -4.49 7.23 -9.44
N LYS A 466 -5.16 6.43 -10.27
CA LYS A 466 -6.63 6.31 -10.29
C LYS A 466 -7.27 5.63 -9.07
N HIS A 467 -6.49 4.90 -8.28
CA HIS A 467 -6.97 4.17 -7.10
C HIS A 467 -6.69 4.88 -5.78
N ALA A 468 -6.19 6.12 -5.82
CA ALA A 468 -5.93 6.95 -4.64
C ALA A 468 -6.49 8.37 -4.85
N GLU A 469 -7.00 8.97 -3.77
CA GLU A 469 -7.65 10.28 -3.79
C GLU A 469 -6.74 11.36 -3.20
N PHE A 470 -5.93 11.97 -4.07
CA PHE A 470 -5.06 13.10 -3.71
C PHE A 470 -5.82 14.43 -3.75
N ASP A 471 -5.48 15.34 -2.85
CA ASP A 471 -6.07 16.68 -2.82
C ASP A 471 -5.59 17.53 -4.01
N LEU A 472 -4.29 17.41 -4.31
CA LEU A 472 -3.64 18.06 -5.45
C LEU A 472 -2.81 17.07 -6.26
N ASN A 473 -3.00 17.08 -7.58
CA ASN A 473 -2.24 16.29 -8.55
C ASN A 473 -1.46 17.24 -9.47
N LEU A 474 -0.14 17.13 -9.49
CA LEU A 474 0.77 17.87 -10.37
C LEU A 474 1.35 16.89 -11.38
N LEU A 475 0.78 16.90 -12.59
CA LEU A 475 1.04 15.95 -13.65
C LEU A 475 2.13 16.45 -14.59
N GLY A 476 3.32 15.85 -14.54
CA GLY A 476 4.48 16.28 -15.33
C GLY A 476 5.78 15.58 -14.92
N TYR A 477 6.91 16.04 -15.45
CA TYR A 477 8.21 15.58 -14.97
C TYR A 477 8.46 16.11 -13.56
N CYS A 478 8.84 15.21 -12.66
CA CYS A 478 8.96 15.55 -11.25
C CYS A 478 10.08 16.56 -10.94
N ASP A 479 11.16 16.59 -11.73
CA ASP A 479 12.21 17.61 -11.63
C ASP A 479 11.68 19.02 -11.99
N ASP A 480 10.85 19.12 -13.03
CA ASP A 480 10.20 20.39 -13.45
C ASP A 480 9.22 20.87 -12.37
N VAL A 481 8.40 19.97 -11.84
CA VAL A 481 7.46 20.30 -10.76
C VAL A 481 8.20 20.73 -9.49
N ALA A 482 9.28 20.03 -9.13
CA ALA A 482 10.12 20.43 -7.99
C ALA A 482 10.71 21.83 -8.19
N ALA A 483 11.18 22.14 -9.40
CA ALA A 483 11.71 23.46 -9.73
C ALA A 483 10.63 24.56 -9.66
N LEU A 484 9.45 24.34 -10.26
CA LEU A 484 8.30 25.24 -10.17
C LEU A 484 7.92 25.54 -8.70
N VAL A 485 7.81 24.50 -7.87
CA VAL A 485 7.42 24.64 -6.46
C VAL A 485 8.50 25.36 -5.66
N ALA A 486 9.79 25.07 -5.91
CA ALA A 486 10.90 25.77 -5.28
C ALA A 486 10.93 27.25 -5.67
N GLN A 487 10.76 27.59 -6.96
CA GLN A 487 10.66 28.96 -7.45
C GLN A 487 9.51 29.73 -6.75
N LYS A 488 8.30 29.16 -6.73
CA LYS A 488 7.13 29.77 -6.05
C LYS A 488 7.35 29.93 -4.55
N SER A 489 8.05 28.98 -3.92
CA SER A 489 8.39 29.05 -2.50
C SER A 489 9.54 30.01 -2.19
N ARG A 490 10.20 30.57 -3.22
CA ARG A 490 11.45 31.34 -3.13
C ARG A 490 12.56 30.55 -2.43
N TRP A 491 12.64 29.25 -2.72
CA TRP A 491 13.65 28.34 -2.19
C TRP A 491 14.61 27.91 -3.29
N GLU A 492 15.82 27.53 -2.91
CA GLU A 492 16.86 27.06 -3.82
C GLU A 492 17.11 25.57 -3.63
N ILE A 493 17.07 24.82 -4.72
CA ILE A 493 17.38 23.39 -4.70
C ILE A 493 18.91 23.22 -4.71
N PRO A 494 19.51 22.50 -3.74
CA PRO A 494 20.94 22.26 -3.67
C PRO A 494 21.38 21.21 -4.70
N HIS A 495 21.37 21.59 -5.98
CA HIS A 495 21.72 20.74 -7.11
C HIS A 495 22.41 21.56 -8.21
N GLU A 496 23.39 20.99 -8.91
CA GLU A 496 24.12 21.67 -9.99
C GLU A 496 23.20 22.27 -11.08
N LYS A 497 22.20 21.48 -11.52
CA LYS A 497 21.17 21.89 -12.48
C LYS A 497 20.25 23.02 -12.01
N TRP A 498 20.25 23.38 -10.71
CA TRP A 498 19.41 24.47 -10.21
C TRP A 498 19.73 25.81 -10.88
N THR A 499 20.99 26.03 -11.24
CA THR A 499 21.44 27.22 -11.98
C THR A 499 20.67 27.44 -13.28
N THR A 500 20.25 26.37 -13.95
CA THR A 500 19.41 26.42 -15.16
C THR A 500 17.93 26.37 -14.81
N LEU A 501 17.52 25.46 -13.91
CA LEU A 501 16.11 25.24 -13.56
C LEU A 501 15.46 26.46 -12.89
N LYS A 502 16.22 27.30 -12.18
CA LYS A 502 15.68 28.47 -11.47
C LYS A 502 15.13 29.57 -12.38
N ASP A 503 15.66 29.67 -13.60
CA ASP A 503 15.30 30.70 -14.58
C ASP A 503 14.33 30.16 -15.65
N GLN A 504 14.09 28.85 -15.64
CA GLN A 504 13.16 28.18 -16.53
C GLN A 504 11.72 28.56 -16.20
N LYS A 505 10.93 28.85 -17.23
CA LYS A 505 9.50 29.13 -17.10
C LYS A 505 8.71 27.84 -17.18
N PHE A 506 7.73 27.71 -16.29
CA PHE A 506 6.85 26.55 -16.26
C PHE A 506 5.41 26.99 -16.48
N LEU A 507 4.71 26.31 -17.39
CA LEU A 507 3.27 26.38 -17.54
C LEU A 507 2.64 25.33 -16.63
N TYR A 508 1.59 25.71 -15.90
CA TYR A 508 0.78 24.78 -15.11
C TYR A 508 -0.70 25.08 -15.35
N GLU A 509 -1.35 24.25 -16.16
CA GLU A 509 -2.75 24.41 -16.56
C GLU A 509 -3.64 23.52 -15.71
N GLU A 510 -4.72 24.07 -15.17
CA GLU A 510 -5.73 23.29 -14.44
C GLU A 510 -6.60 22.51 -15.43
N ILE A 511 -6.54 21.18 -15.38
CA ILE A 511 -7.34 20.30 -16.26
C ILE A 511 -8.60 19.77 -15.58
N ASP A 512 -8.60 19.71 -14.24
CA ASP A 512 -9.74 19.42 -13.37
C ASP A 512 -9.44 20.00 -11.99
N LYS A 513 -10.45 20.18 -11.14
CA LYS A 513 -10.28 20.74 -9.80
C LYS A 513 -9.21 19.97 -9.01
N GLY A 514 -8.11 20.64 -8.68
CA GLY A 514 -6.97 20.05 -7.99
C GLY A 514 -6.14 19.08 -8.83
N THR A 515 -6.18 19.21 -10.15
CA THR A 515 -5.31 18.50 -11.09
C THR A 515 -4.73 19.49 -12.09
N TYR A 516 -3.41 19.63 -12.07
CA TYR A 516 -2.67 20.52 -12.96
C TYR A 516 -1.74 19.71 -13.86
N LYS A 517 -1.67 20.08 -15.14
CA LYS A 517 -0.64 19.60 -16.06
C LYS A 517 0.51 20.60 -16.05
N VAL A 518 1.73 20.15 -15.74
CA VAL A 518 2.92 21.00 -15.60
C VAL A 518 3.91 20.69 -16.73
N GLU A 519 4.32 21.72 -17.46
CA GLU A 519 5.25 21.62 -18.58
C GLU A 519 6.27 22.77 -18.55
N ALA A 520 7.51 22.45 -18.91
CA ALA A 520 8.56 23.40 -19.20
C ALA A 520 8.28 24.18 -20.49
N GLN A 521 8.52 25.50 -20.50
CA GLN A 521 8.51 26.32 -21.73
C GLN A 521 9.82 26.28 -22.50
#